data_AF-A0A0S8K2H3-F1
#
_entry.id   AF-A0A0S8K2H3-F1
#
_cell.length_a   1.000
_cell.length_b   1.000
_cell.length_c   1.000
_cell.angle_alpha   90.00
_cell.angle_beta   90.00
_cell.angle_gamma   90.00
#
_symmetry.space_group_name_H-M   'P 1'
#
loop_
_entity.id
_entity.type
_entity.pdbx_description
1 polymer ?
#
loop_
_entity_poly.entity_id
_entity_poly.type
_entity_poly.pdbx_seq_one_letter_code
_entity_poly.pdbx_strand_id
1 'polypeptide(L)'
;MMSKKNLLLAWIFLFFATLSYPQFTHVGVAAAYGTEIKEPGFGAYGIFSVNEEIKIVPNAMYYLPHEITTDDGTQKFSWWTISVDGD
;
A
#
# COMPACT_ATOMS: atom_id res chain seq x y z
N MET A 1 38.06 -22.71 5.89
CA MET A 1 37.26 -23.94 5.68
C MET A 1 35.87 -23.68 6.26
N MET A 2 34.83 -23.62 5.44
CA MET A 2 33.48 -23.24 5.90
C MET A 2 32.86 -24.41 6.67
N SER A 3 32.27 -24.16 7.84
CA SER A 3 31.69 -25.22 8.66
C SER A 3 30.45 -25.82 7.97
N LYS A 4 30.20 -27.12 8.13
CA LYS A 4 29.00 -27.80 7.57
C LYS A 4 27.69 -27.13 8.03
N LYS A 5 27.67 -26.55 9.23
CA LYS A 5 26.52 -25.79 9.77
C LYS A 5 26.31 -24.47 9.04
N ASN A 6 27.39 -23.76 8.72
CA ASN A 6 27.34 -22.50 7.98
C ASN A 6 26.91 -22.75 6.52
N LEU A 7 27.31 -23.88 5.96
CA LEU A 7 26.85 -24.31 4.64
C LEU A 7 25.34 -24.58 4.67
N LEU A 8 24.83 -25.35 5.65
CA LEU A 8 23.39 -25.63 5.77
C LEU A 8 22.56 -24.33 5.89
N LEU A 9 22.99 -23.39 6.73
CA LEU A 9 22.32 -22.09 6.89
C LEU A 9 22.30 -21.28 5.59
N ALA A 10 23.40 -21.28 4.82
CA ALA A 10 23.46 -20.61 3.53
C ALA A 10 22.51 -21.24 2.50
N TRP A 11 22.40 -22.58 2.49
CA TRP A 11 21.47 -23.29 1.61
C TRP A 11 20.00 -23.03 1.95
N ILE A 12 19.66 -22.98 3.25
CA ILE A 12 18.32 -22.61 3.71
C ILE A 12 17.99 -21.18 3.25
N PHE A 13 18.90 -20.23 3.45
CA PHE A 13 18.70 -18.85 3.04
C PHE A 13 18.52 -18.72 1.51
N LEU A 14 19.33 -19.42 0.72
CA LEU A 14 19.21 -19.44 -0.74
C LEU A 14 17.90 -20.09 -1.22
N PHE A 15 17.43 -21.15 -0.55
CA PHE A 15 16.15 -21.78 -0.86
C PHE A 15 14.98 -20.80 -0.67
N PHE A 16 14.94 -20.08 0.45
CA PHE A 16 13.91 -19.06 0.69
C PHE A 16 14.05 -17.84 -0.23
N ALA A 17 15.27 -17.46 -0.65
CA ALA A 17 15.47 -16.39 -1.62
C ALA A 17 14.87 -16.73 -3.00
N THR A 18 14.82 -18.01 -3.39
CA THR A 18 14.16 -18.45 -4.64
C THR A 18 12.63 -18.50 -4.59
N LEU A 19 12.02 -18.43 -3.41
CA LEU A 19 10.56 -18.35 -3.24
C LEU A 19 10.00 -16.93 -3.41
N SER A 20 10.87 -15.95 -3.67
CA SER A 20 10.51 -14.54 -3.80
C SER A 20 9.96 -14.24 -5.20
N TYR A 21 8.65 -14.37 -5.41
CA TYR A 21 7.96 -13.79 -6.56
C TYR A 21 6.92 -12.71 -6.19
N PRO A 22 7.16 -11.75 -5.26
CA PRO A 22 6.37 -10.54 -5.28
C PRO A 22 6.70 -9.78 -6.58
N GLN A 23 5.89 -9.99 -7.61
CA GLN A 23 6.01 -9.32 -8.89
C GLN A 23 5.18 -8.04 -8.80
N PHE A 24 5.84 -6.89 -8.82
CA PHE A 24 5.12 -5.65 -9.01
C PHE A 24 4.47 -5.69 -10.39
N THR A 25 3.14 -5.75 -10.40
CA THR A 25 2.39 -6.08 -11.61
C THR A 25 1.86 -4.83 -12.28
N HIS A 26 1.40 -3.86 -11.49
CA HIS A 26 0.72 -2.68 -12.02
C HIS A 26 0.79 -1.49 -11.06
N VAL A 27 0.78 -0.27 -11.62
CA VAL A 27 0.43 0.95 -10.89
C VAL A 27 -0.70 1.64 -11.63
N GLY A 28 -1.68 2.12 -10.88
CA GLY A 28 -2.83 2.83 -11.40
C GLY A 28 -3.14 4.09 -10.59
N VAL A 29 -4.06 4.88 -11.13
CA VAL A 29 -4.66 6.03 -10.45
C VAL A 29 -6.10 5.71 -10.10
N ALA A 30 -6.58 6.25 -9.00
CA ALA A 30 -7.95 6.08 -8.53
C ALA A 30 -8.58 7.42 -8.20
N ALA A 31 -9.91 7.47 -8.31
CA ALA A 31 -10.73 8.53 -7.75
C ALA A 31 -11.68 7.89 -6.72
N ALA A 32 -11.92 8.58 -5.61
CA ALA A 32 -12.76 8.10 -4.53
C ALA A 32 -13.57 9.25 -3.92
N TYR A 33 -14.51 8.91 -3.05
CA TYR A 33 -15.24 9.88 -2.23
C TYR A 33 -15.15 9.44 -0.77
N GLY A 34 -14.53 10.27 0.07
CA GLY A 34 -14.32 9.96 1.48
C GLY A 34 -15.62 10.22 2.24
N THR A 35 -16.30 9.18 2.70
CA THR A 35 -17.59 9.33 3.40
C THR A 35 -17.46 10.04 4.75
N GLU A 36 -16.31 9.89 5.42
CA GLU A 36 -16.01 10.53 6.70
C GLU A 36 -15.82 12.04 6.56
N ILE A 37 -15.10 12.48 5.53
CA ILE A 37 -14.76 13.89 5.28
C ILE A 37 -15.69 14.58 4.28
N LYS A 38 -16.51 13.80 3.56
CA LYS A 38 -17.46 14.23 2.52
C LYS A 38 -16.83 15.01 1.37
N GLU A 39 -15.63 14.61 0.95
CA GLU A 39 -14.91 15.24 -0.16
C GLU A 39 -14.46 14.20 -1.19
N PRO A 40 -14.41 14.57 -2.48
CA PRO A 40 -13.79 13.73 -3.49
C PRO A 40 -12.27 13.67 -3.28
N GLY A 41 -11.67 12.58 -3.72
CA GLY A 41 -10.24 12.36 -3.64
C GLY A 41 -9.70 11.65 -4.86
N PHE A 42 -8.39 11.73 -4.99
CA PHE A 42 -7.63 11.06 -6.02
C PHE A 42 -6.35 10.48 -5.43
N GLY A 43 -5.88 9.41 -6.04
CA GLY A 43 -4.81 8.62 -5.45
C GLY A 43 -4.14 7.72 -6.46
N ALA A 44 -3.18 6.96 -5.95
CA ALA A 44 -2.51 5.92 -6.68
C ALA A 44 -2.57 4.61 -5.92
N TYR A 45 -2.59 3.51 -6.65
CA TYR A 45 -2.51 2.17 -6.08
C TYR A 45 -1.49 1.34 -6.86
N GLY A 46 -0.84 0.42 -6.16
CA GLY A 46 0.01 -0.60 -6.77
C GLY A 46 -0.64 -1.96 -6.63
N ILE A 47 -0.38 -2.87 -7.57
CA ILE A 47 -0.74 -4.29 -7.44
C ILE A 47 0.55 -5.10 -7.38
N PHE A 48 0.71 -5.84 -6.29
CA PHE A 48 1.82 -6.76 -6.06
C PHE A 48 1.27 -8.18 -5.97
N SER A 49 1.54 -9.02 -6.97
CA SER A 49 1.22 -10.43 -6.90
C SER A 49 2.30 -11.15 -6.12
N VAL A 50 1.97 -11.72 -4.97
CA VAL A 50 2.90 -12.51 -4.14
C VAL A 50 3.03 -13.92 -4.71
N ASN A 51 1.92 -14.47 -5.21
CA ASN A 51 1.84 -15.71 -5.99
C ASN A 51 0.59 -15.66 -6.90
N GLU A 52 0.17 -16.79 -7.47
CA GLU A 52 -0.99 -16.87 -8.36
C GLU A 52 -2.33 -16.60 -7.67
N GLU A 53 -2.40 -16.81 -6.35
CA GLU A 53 -3.62 -16.68 -5.55
C GLU A 53 -3.68 -15.37 -4.76
N ILE A 54 -2.53 -14.88 -4.26
CA ILE A 54 -2.45 -13.76 -3.32
C ILE A 54 -1.95 -12.51 -4.02
N LYS A 55 -2.76 -11.46 -3.97
CA LYS A 55 -2.43 -10.11 -4.45
C LYS A 55 -2.54 -9.12 -3.32
N ILE A 56 -1.57 -8.22 -3.23
CA ILE A 56 -1.54 -7.12 -2.27
C ILE A 56 -1.67 -5.82 -3.05
N VAL A 57 -2.60 -4.97 -2.63
CA VAL A 57 -2.94 -3.71 -3.29
C VAL A 57 -2.77 -2.55 -2.30
N PRO A 58 -1.55 -2.04 -2.09
CA PRO A 58 -1.36 -0.80 -1.36
C PRO A 58 -1.96 0.36 -2.16
N ASN A 59 -2.69 1.23 -1.47
CA ASN A 59 -3.24 2.45 -2.03
C ASN A 59 -2.96 3.65 -1.12
N ALA A 60 -2.80 4.81 -1.75
CA ALA A 60 -2.72 6.09 -1.08
C ALA A 60 -3.65 7.07 -1.79
N MET A 61 -4.54 7.69 -1.02
CA MET A 61 -5.57 8.61 -1.50
C MET A 61 -5.41 9.96 -0.81
N TYR A 62 -5.42 11.03 -1.58
CA TYR A 62 -5.54 12.40 -1.08
C TYR A 62 -6.93 12.93 -1.40
N TYR A 63 -7.55 13.60 -0.44
CA TYR A 63 -8.88 14.18 -0.62
C TYR A 63 -8.82 15.70 -0.67
N LEU A 64 -9.78 16.28 -1.39
CA LEU A 64 -9.91 17.73 -1.42
C LEU A 64 -10.14 18.25 0.00
N PRO A 65 -9.62 19.45 0.31
CA PRO A 65 -9.76 19.98 1.66
C PRO A 65 -11.22 20.29 2.01
N HIS A 66 -11.64 19.86 3.18
CA HIS A 66 -12.95 20.18 3.71
C HIS A 66 -12.91 21.50 4.50
N GLU A 67 -13.87 22.37 4.26
CA GLU A 67 -13.98 23.66 4.94
C GLU A 67 -15.18 23.67 5.89
N ILE A 68 -14.91 23.96 7.17
CA ILE A 68 -15.94 24.09 8.20
C ILE A 68 -15.92 25.54 8.67
N THR A 69 -17.05 26.23 8.53
CA THR A 69 -17.22 27.61 9.03
C THR A 69 -18.01 27.58 10.33
N THR A 70 -17.41 28.13 11.38
CA THR A 70 -18.04 28.36 12.68
C THR A 70 -18.07 29.87 12.97
N ASP A 71 -18.68 30.26 14.09
CA ASP A 71 -18.72 31.67 14.52
C ASP A 71 -17.31 32.27 14.74
N ASP A 72 -16.31 31.41 14.98
CA ASP A 72 -14.90 31.79 15.18
C ASP A 72 -14.08 31.85 13.88
N GLY A 73 -14.70 31.55 12.72
CA GLY A 73 -14.07 31.63 11.39
C GLY A 73 -14.11 30.32 10.59
N THR A 74 -13.43 30.32 9.44
CA THR A 74 -13.34 29.18 8.53
C THR A 74 -12.07 28.37 8.80
N GLN A 75 -12.23 27.08 9.09
CA GLN A 75 -11.15 26.12 9.27
C GLN A 75 -11.12 25.16 8.09
N LYS A 76 -9.91 24.84 7.62
CA LYS A 76 -9.68 23.98 6.47
C LYS A 76 -8.88 22.75 6.87
N PHE A 77 -9.40 21.57 6.58
CA PHE A 77 -8.79 20.29 6.92
C PHE A 77 -8.43 19.51 5.67
N SER A 78 -7.18 19.07 5.56
CA SER A 78 -6.75 18.14 4.53
C SER A 78 -6.71 16.73 5.09
N TRP A 79 -7.06 15.74 4.28
CA TRP A 79 -7.10 14.34 4.69
C TRP A 79 -6.44 13.45 3.66
N TRP A 80 -5.80 12.38 4.14
CA TRP A 80 -5.24 11.34 3.31
C TRP A 80 -5.53 9.98 3.93
N THR A 81 -5.64 8.96 3.08
CA THR A 81 -5.81 7.57 3.50
C THR A 81 -4.71 6.74 2.86
N ILE A 82 -4.04 5.92 3.68
CA ILE A 82 -3.20 4.83 3.20
C ILE A 82 -3.88 3.55 3.63
N SER A 83 -4.11 2.64 2.71
CA SER A 83 -4.63 1.31 3.03
C SER A 83 -3.97 0.25 2.17
N VAL A 84 -4.12 -1.00 2.58
CA VAL A 84 -3.59 -2.16 1.88
C VAL A 84 -4.72 -3.17 1.82
N ASP A 85 -5.17 -3.45 0.61
CA ASP A 85 -6.15 -4.50 0.37
C ASP A 85 -5.44 -5.77 -0.08
N GLY A 86 -6.03 -6.92 0.22
CA GLY A 86 -5.55 -8.21 -0.22
C GLY A 86 -6.70 -9.07 -0.72
N ASP A 87 -6.48 -9.73 -1.85
CA ASP A 87 -7.36 -10.77 -2.42
C ASP A 87 -6.53 -12.05 -2.57
#